data_AF-A0A1E5WC55-F1
#
_entry.id   AF-A0A1E5WC55-F1
#
_cell.length_a   1.000
_cell.length_b   1.000
_cell.length_c   1.000
_cell.angle_alpha   90.00
_cell.angle_beta   90.00
_cell.angle_gamma   90.00
#
_symmetry.space_group_name_H-M   'P 1'
#
loop_
_entity.id
_entity.type
_entity.pdbx_description
1 polymer ?
#
loop_
_entity_poly.entity_id
_entity_poly.type
_entity_poly.pdbx_seq_one_letter_code
_entity_poly.pdbx_strand_id
1 'polypeptide(L)'
;MASTHKKDDGCGCFSWMLATILYNGFFILLTLLPSMRSLAYLDEKTTTCSVELAGFQGLQPALSSEVTSPAFDLIVRVTNGHTFSLRHGGGDIVVSYAGVPLAHRHTPSFELGDKDVLALPVKATSAGVGIPGDLFRLMMDKRRWGVAQLQVEFGLAWDSFLCDIELDGTYACPSATSPPLYGTVRTGGARVGARGRTGGGPMAQRVNKSK
;
A
#
# COMPACT_ATOMS: atom_id res chain seq x y z
N MET A 1 -68.32 -58.50 4.89
CA MET A 1 -68.20 -57.03 4.77
C MET A 1 -67.41 -56.53 5.95
N ALA A 2 -66.20 -56.01 5.73
CA ALA A 2 -65.47 -55.27 6.77
C ALA A 2 -64.65 -54.17 6.08
N SER A 3 -64.97 -52.95 6.48
CA SER A 3 -64.60 -51.68 5.90
C SER A 3 -63.24 -51.20 6.41
N THR A 4 -62.42 -50.69 5.48
CA THR A 4 -61.54 -49.52 5.57
C THR A 4 -60.85 -49.17 6.90
N HIS A 5 -59.51 -49.04 6.87
CA HIS A 5 -58.85 -47.82 7.39
C HIS A 5 -57.46 -47.64 6.75
N LYS A 6 -57.34 -46.68 5.83
CA LYS A 6 -56.05 -46.15 5.38
C LYS A 6 -55.40 -45.45 6.59
N LYS A 7 -54.16 -45.79 6.94
CA LYS A 7 -53.43 -45.15 8.04
C LYS A 7 -52.32 -44.27 7.47
N ASP A 8 -52.71 -43.03 7.26
CA ASP A 8 -51.97 -41.76 7.32
C ASP A 8 -50.49 -41.75 6.90
N ASP A 9 -50.28 -41.24 5.68
CA ASP A 9 -49.01 -40.69 5.17
C ASP A 9 -48.68 -39.35 5.87
N GLY A 10 -48.49 -39.37 7.19
CA GLY A 10 -48.17 -38.18 8.00
C GLY A 10 -46.71 -38.05 8.43
N CYS A 11 -45.91 -39.10 8.25
CA CYS A 11 -44.59 -39.21 8.88
C CYS A 11 -43.47 -38.48 8.10
N GLY A 12 -43.57 -38.41 6.77
CA GLY A 12 -42.53 -37.79 5.92
C GLY A 12 -42.45 -36.27 6.06
N CYS A 13 -43.59 -35.59 6.18
CA CYS A 13 -43.64 -34.13 6.29
C CYS A 13 -43.04 -33.62 7.59
N PHE A 14 -43.29 -34.29 8.71
CA PHE A 14 -42.77 -33.86 10.01
C PHE A 14 -41.25 -34.05 10.11
N SER A 15 -40.74 -35.16 9.57
CA SER A 15 -39.30 -35.42 9.45
C SER A 15 -38.62 -34.38 8.55
N TRP A 16 -39.23 -34.03 7.43
CA TRP A 16 -38.71 -33.00 6.51
C TRP A 16 -38.74 -31.59 7.12
N MET A 17 -39.80 -31.26 7.87
CA MET A 17 -39.89 -29.99 8.61
C MET A 17 -38.85 -29.89 9.72
N LEU A 18 -38.62 -30.97 10.49
CA LEU A 18 -37.56 -31.00 11.50
C LEU A 18 -36.17 -30.88 10.88
N ALA A 19 -35.91 -31.59 9.77
CA ALA A 19 -34.63 -31.53 9.07
C ALA A 19 -34.34 -30.11 8.55
N THR A 20 -35.35 -29.44 7.98
CA THR A 20 -35.21 -28.06 7.50
C THR A 20 -35.03 -27.07 8.66
N ILE A 21 -35.73 -27.23 9.78
CA ILE A 21 -35.54 -26.38 10.97
C ILE A 21 -34.12 -26.55 11.55
N LEU A 22 -33.64 -27.79 11.69
CA LEU A 22 -32.31 -28.06 12.22
C LEU A 22 -31.21 -27.56 11.28
N TYR A 23 -31.39 -27.75 9.97
CA TYR A 23 -30.46 -27.25 8.96
C TYR A 23 -30.39 -25.72 8.99
N ASN A 24 -31.53 -25.03 8.83
CA ASN A 24 -31.56 -23.58 8.83
C ASN A 24 -31.11 -22.99 10.18
N GLY A 25 -31.49 -23.62 11.29
CA GLY A 25 -31.07 -23.22 12.63
C GLY A 25 -29.56 -23.36 12.84
N PHE A 26 -28.94 -24.44 12.35
CA PHE A 26 -27.50 -24.63 12.38
C PHE A 26 -26.75 -23.61 11.52
N PHE A 27 -27.28 -23.30 10.32
CA PHE A 27 -26.73 -22.25 9.47
C PHE A 27 -26.85 -20.86 10.11
N ILE A 28 -27.99 -20.55 10.72
CA ILE A 28 -28.20 -19.31 11.46
C ILE A 28 -27.24 -19.23 12.66
N LEU A 29 -27.06 -20.33 13.41
CA LEU A 29 -26.11 -20.42 14.50
C LEU A 29 -24.67 -20.22 14.01
N LEU A 30 -24.28 -20.79 12.86
CA LEU A 30 -22.99 -20.54 12.23
C LEU A 30 -22.79 -19.08 11.81
N THR A 31 -23.86 -18.36 11.44
CA THR A 31 -23.80 -16.93 11.10
C THR A 31 -23.80 -16.00 12.32
N LEU A 32 -24.41 -16.43 13.43
CA LEU A 32 -24.49 -15.67 14.69
C LEU A 32 -23.32 -15.93 15.63
N LEU A 33 -22.71 -17.11 15.54
CA LEU A 33 -21.41 -17.35 16.15
C LEU A 33 -20.43 -16.37 15.50
N PRO A 34 -19.77 -15.50 16.28
CA PRO A 34 -18.69 -14.69 15.71
C PRO A 34 -17.74 -15.67 15.04
N SER A 35 -17.48 -15.43 13.74
CA SER A 35 -16.53 -16.23 12.98
C SER A 35 -15.32 -16.47 13.87
N MET A 36 -14.83 -17.70 14.02
CA MET A 36 -13.62 -17.96 14.81
C MET A 36 -12.42 -17.11 14.31
N ARG A 37 -12.52 -16.55 13.10
CA ARG A 37 -11.61 -15.52 12.57
C ARG A 37 -11.68 -14.17 13.32
N SER A 38 -12.82 -13.83 13.89
CA SER A 38 -13.07 -12.61 14.67
C SER A 38 -12.50 -12.68 16.09
N LEU A 39 -12.41 -13.86 16.70
CA LEU A 39 -11.76 -14.02 18.01
C LEU A 39 -10.23 -13.94 17.92
N ALA A 40 -9.65 -14.27 16.76
CA ALA A 40 -8.24 -14.01 16.46
C ALA A 40 -7.93 -12.51 16.27
N TYR A 41 -8.95 -11.64 16.21
CA TYR A 41 -8.82 -10.20 15.96
C TYR A 41 -8.64 -9.37 17.24
N LEU A 42 -8.59 -10.00 18.43
CA LEU A 42 -8.29 -9.33 19.70
C LEU A 42 -6.78 -9.21 19.98
N ASP A 43 -5.91 -9.65 19.07
CA ASP A 43 -4.49 -9.27 19.10
C ASP A 43 -4.33 -8.01 18.25
N GLU A 44 -4.64 -6.86 18.84
CA GLU A 44 -4.37 -5.53 18.29
C GLU A 44 -2.84 -5.23 18.31
N LYS A 45 -2.03 -6.23 17.94
CA LYS A 45 -0.59 -6.11 17.87
C LYS A 45 -0.18 -6.28 16.42
N THR A 46 -0.20 -5.16 15.72
CA THR A 46 0.21 -5.11 14.32
C THR A 46 1.73 -5.13 14.22
N THR A 47 2.22 -5.72 13.14
CA THR A 47 3.62 -5.54 12.76
C THR A 47 3.80 -4.10 12.31
N THR A 48 4.77 -3.40 12.89
CA THR A 48 5.09 -2.03 12.48
C THR A 48 6.45 -1.99 11.80
N CYS A 49 6.55 -1.15 10.77
CA CYS A 49 7.79 -0.90 10.05
C CYS A 49 8.05 0.60 10.07
N SER A 50 9.28 0.99 10.37
CA SER A 50 9.78 2.34 10.13
C SER A 50 11.05 2.27 9.29
N VAL A 51 11.26 3.27 8.44
CA VAL A 51 12.42 3.36 7.56
C VAL A 51 13.05 4.71 7.80
N GLU A 52 14.37 4.71 7.99
CA GLU A 52 15.18 5.90 8.15
C GLU A 52 16.19 5.98 7.00
N LEU A 53 16.39 7.18 6.47
CA LEU A 53 17.43 7.46 5.48
C LEU A 53 18.73 7.81 6.20
N ALA A 54 19.68 6.87 6.20
CA ALA A 54 20.99 7.08 6.81
C ALA A 54 21.93 7.88 5.90
N GLY A 55 21.71 7.83 4.59
CA GLY A 55 22.50 8.60 3.62
C GLY A 55 22.13 8.25 2.18
N PHE A 56 22.64 9.06 1.25
CA PHE A 56 22.50 8.78 -0.17
C PHE A 56 23.68 9.36 -0.96
N GLN A 57 23.90 8.81 -2.15
CA GLN A 57 24.89 9.25 -3.11
C GLN A 57 24.37 9.04 -4.54
N GLY A 58 25.04 9.63 -5.53
CA GLY A 58 24.72 9.35 -6.94
C GLY A 58 23.44 10.02 -7.45
N LEU A 59 22.95 11.08 -6.79
CA LEU A 59 21.85 11.88 -7.33
C LEU A 59 22.39 12.81 -8.41
N GLN A 60 22.60 12.28 -9.61
CA GLN A 60 22.93 13.07 -10.80
C GLN A 60 21.93 12.83 -11.94
N PRO A 61 21.74 13.81 -12.83
CA PRO A 61 21.00 13.61 -14.07
C PRO A 61 21.66 12.53 -14.93
N ALA A 62 20.87 11.71 -15.62
CA ALA A 62 21.37 10.66 -16.51
C ALA A 62 22.30 11.15 -17.65
N LEU A 63 22.30 12.46 -17.95
CA LEU A 63 23.13 13.08 -18.99
C LEU A 63 24.45 13.67 -18.47
N SER A 64 24.79 13.50 -17.18
CA SER A 64 26.09 13.93 -16.67
C SER A 64 27.21 13.00 -17.17
N SER A 65 28.36 13.54 -17.56
CA SER A 65 29.52 12.73 -17.97
C SER A 65 30.06 11.82 -16.85
N GLU A 66 29.65 12.08 -15.61
CA GLU A 66 29.91 11.28 -14.42
C GLU A 66 28.56 10.73 -13.93
N VAL A 67 28.09 9.64 -14.54
CA VAL A 67 26.88 8.95 -14.10
C VAL A 67 27.26 8.04 -12.93
N THR A 68 27.06 8.53 -11.71
CA THR A 68 27.07 7.65 -10.53
C THR A 68 25.65 7.16 -10.30
N SER A 69 25.45 5.84 -10.22
CA SER A 69 24.14 5.27 -9.88
C SER A 69 23.64 5.80 -8.55
N PRO A 70 22.37 6.25 -8.46
CA PRO A 70 21.74 6.52 -7.18
C PRO A 70 21.90 5.33 -6.24
N ALA A 71 22.36 5.61 -5.03
CA ALA A 71 22.40 4.65 -3.94
C ALA A 71 21.88 5.31 -2.66
N PHE A 72 21.09 4.55 -1.91
CA PHE A 72 20.46 4.98 -0.68
C PHE A 72 20.80 3.98 0.42
N ASP A 73 21.34 4.49 1.50
CA ASP A 73 21.60 3.73 2.72
C ASP A 73 20.39 3.94 3.64
N LEU A 74 19.64 2.86 3.88
CA LEU A 74 18.41 2.84 4.65
C LEU A 74 18.60 2.01 5.92
N ILE A 75 17.91 2.39 6.99
CA ILE A 75 17.75 1.56 8.19
C ILE A 75 16.27 1.20 8.28
N VAL A 76 15.95 -0.06 8.01
CA VAL A 76 14.58 -0.58 8.12
C VAL A 76 14.42 -1.19 9.51
N ARG A 77 13.53 -0.62 10.31
CA ARG A 77 13.18 -1.14 11.64
C ARG A 77 11.84 -1.84 11.57
N VAL A 78 11.81 -3.10 11.96
CA VAL A 78 10.62 -3.92 12.02
C VAL A 78 10.37 -4.29 13.47
N THR A 79 9.17 -4.00 13.96
CA THR A 79 8.72 -4.42 15.29
C THR A 79 7.63 -5.46 15.11
N ASN A 80 7.89 -6.67 15.59
CA ASN A 80 6.88 -7.71 15.67
C ASN A 80 6.02 -7.46 16.92
N GLY A 81 4.77 -7.07 16.74
CA GLY A 81 3.84 -6.95 17.86
C GLY A 81 3.36 -8.32 18.38
N HIS A 82 3.39 -9.35 17.53
CA HIS A 82 2.71 -10.61 17.79
C HIS A 82 3.37 -11.44 18.89
N THR A 83 2.59 -12.37 19.44
CA THR A 83 3.04 -13.39 20.40
C THR A 83 3.67 -14.62 19.73
N PHE A 84 3.90 -14.58 18.42
CA PHE A 84 4.54 -15.62 17.63
C PHE A 84 5.64 -15.03 16.75
N SER A 85 6.61 -15.87 16.34
CA SER A 85 7.69 -15.44 15.47
C SER A 85 7.20 -15.19 14.03
N LEU A 86 7.74 -14.14 13.41
CA LEU A 86 7.49 -13.83 12.00
C LEU A 86 8.63 -14.38 11.16
N ARG A 87 8.29 -15.19 10.16
CA ARG A 87 9.23 -15.65 9.14
C ARG A 87 9.04 -14.84 7.86
N HIS A 88 10.10 -14.18 7.43
CA HIS A 88 10.14 -13.47 6.16
C HIS A 88 10.97 -14.27 5.17
N GLY A 89 10.39 -14.60 4.01
CA GLY A 89 11.06 -15.34 2.94
C GLY A 89 12.07 -14.53 2.12
N GLY A 90 12.30 -13.27 2.49
CA GLY A 90 12.96 -12.29 1.64
C GLY A 90 11.93 -11.46 0.86
N GLY A 91 12.35 -10.30 0.37
CA GLY A 91 11.47 -9.33 -0.25
C GLY A 91 12.26 -8.27 -1.01
N ASP A 92 11.54 -7.43 -1.74
CA ASP A 92 12.14 -6.32 -2.46
C ASP A 92 11.88 -5.02 -1.71
N ILE A 93 12.94 -4.21 -1.62
CA ILE A 93 12.88 -2.82 -1.21
C ILE A 93 13.03 -1.99 -2.47
N VAL A 94 12.05 -1.12 -2.72
CA VAL A 94 12.08 -0.19 -3.85
C VAL A 94 12.04 1.24 -3.31
N VAL A 95 13.03 2.03 -3.70
CA VAL A 95 13.09 3.47 -3.42
C VAL A 95 12.64 4.20 -4.68
N SER A 96 11.59 5.02 -4.55
CA SER A 96 11.02 5.77 -5.65
C SER A 96 10.89 7.25 -5.32
N TYR A 97 10.83 8.08 -6.36
CA TYR A 97 10.52 9.50 -6.24
C TYR A 97 9.47 9.86 -7.28
N ALA A 98 8.36 10.46 -6.82
CA ALA A 98 7.21 10.77 -7.66
C ALA A 98 6.73 9.57 -8.52
N GLY A 99 6.78 8.36 -7.96
CA GLY A 99 6.38 7.11 -8.61
C GLY A 99 7.42 6.51 -9.57
N VAL A 100 8.59 7.14 -9.74
CA VAL A 100 9.67 6.60 -10.56
C VAL A 100 10.66 5.84 -9.67
N PRO A 101 10.91 4.54 -9.91
CA PRO A 101 11.88 3.78 -9.13
C PRO A 101 13.31 4.27 -9.40
N LEU A 102 14.02 4.62 -8.33
CA LEU A 102 15.39 5.13 -8.38
C LEU A 102 16.40 4.05 -7.99
N ALA A 103 16.05 3.18 -7.05
CA ALA A 103 16.92 2.13 -6.56
C ALA A 103 16.10 0.94 -6.05
N HIS A 104 16.72 -0.23 -6.05
CA HIS A 104 16.12 -1.44 -5.50
C HIS A 104 17.13 -2.26 -4.71
N ARG A 105 16.63 -3.12 -3.82
CA ARG A 105 17.42 -4.12 -3.12
C ARG A 105 16.57 -5.33 -2.78
N HIS A 106 17.11 -6.52 -3.01
CA HIS A 106 16.56 -7.74 -2.46
C HIS A 106 17.06 -7.95 -1.02
N THR A 107 16.14 -8.14 -0.07
CA THR A 107 16.43 -8.47 1.33
C THR A 107 16.50 -9.98 1.51
N PRO A 108 17.46 -10.49 2.31
CA PRO A 108 17.50 -11.90 2.63
C PRO A 108 16.31 -12.28 3.53
N SER A 109 16.01 -13.57 3.56
CA SER A 109 15.09 -14.13 4.54
C SER A 109 15.59 -13.93 5.96
N PHE A 110 14.70 -13.64 6.89
CA PHE A 110 15.00 -13.58 8.32
C PHE A 110 13.81 -14.07 9.14
N GLU A 111 14.09 -14.42 10.39
CA GLU A 111 13.07 -14.74 11.39
C GLU A 111 13.16 -13.71 12.51
N LEU A 112 12.02 -13.15 12.89
CA LEU A 112 11.89 -12.18 13.97
C LEU A 112 11.11 -12.82 15.12
N GLY A 113 11.68 -12.80 16.33
CA GLY A 113 11.06 -13.39 17.51
C GLY A 113 9.74 -12.72 17.89
N ASP A 114 8.98 -13.34 18.81
CA ASP A 114 7.78 -12.72 19.36
C ASP A 114 8.14 -11.45 20.14
N LYS A 115 7.35 -10.37 19.93
CA LYS A 115 7.58 -9.05 20.55
C LYS A 115 8.98 -8.46 20.31
N ASP A 116 9.67 -8.90 19.27
CA ASP A 116 11.06 -8.53 19.00
C ASP A 116 11.17 -7.38 17.99
N VAL A 117 12.34 -6.75 17.94
CA VAL A 117 12.65 -5.62 17.06
C VAL A 117 13.93 -5.91 16.27
N LEU A 118 13.84 -5.79 14.95
CA LEU A 118 14.99 -5.91 14.06
C LEU A 118 15.28 -4.57 13.39
N ALA A 119 16.55 -4.18 13.37
CA ALA A 119 17.04 -3.07 12.54
C ALA A 119 17.95 -3.62 11.44
N LEU A 120 17.51 -3.51 10.19
CA LEU A 120 18.23 -4.01 9.02
C LEU A 120 18.86 -2.83 8.27
N PRO A 121 20.20 -2.74 8.20
CA PRO A 121 20.87 -1.82 7.28
C PRO A 121 20.72 -2.34 5.85
N VAL A 122 20.16 -1.51 4.98
CA VAL A 122 19.87 -1.85 3.58
C VAL A 122 20.53 -0.81 2.68
N LYS A 123 21.37 -1.28 1.77
CA LYS A 123 21.90 -0.46 0.68
C LYS A 123 21.15 -0.75 -0.61
N ALA A 124 20.26 0.17 -1.00
CA ALA A 124 19.53 0.13 -2.26
C ALA A 124 20.31 0.85 -3.35
N THR A 125 20.41 0.24 -4.52
CA THR A 125 21.20 0.78 -5.65
C THR A 125 20.42 0.74 -6.95
N SER A 126 20.68 1.68 -7.85
CA SER A 126 20.20 1.63 -9.23
C SER A 126 21.09 0.75 -10.11
N ALA A 127 20.54 0.23 -11.20
CA ALA A 127 21.25 -0.61 -12.17
C ALA A 127 22.14 0.21 -13.15
N GLY A 128 22.65 1.39 -12.76
CA GLY A 128 23.48 2.21 -13.64
C GLY A 128 22.74 3.32 -14.38
N VAL A 129 21.43 3.43 -14.19
CA VAL A 129 20.62 4.47 -14.83
C VAL A 129 20.54 5.67 -13.90
N GLY A 130 21.05 6.82 -14.36
CA GLY A 130 20.91 8.09 -13.66
C GLY A 130 19.47 8.59 -13.67
N ILE A 131 19.21 9.69 -12.96
CA ILE A 131 17.86 10.21 -12.80
C ILE A 131 17.43 10.95 -14.07
N PRO A 132 16.21 10.71 -14.62
CA PRO A 132 15.70 11.50 -15.74
C PRO A 132 15.79 13.01 -15.44
N GLY A 133 16.25 13.82 -16.39
CA GLY A 133 16.60 15.22 -16.14
C GLY A 133 15.45 16.06 -15.56
N ASP A 134 14.22 15.86 -16.06
CA ASP A 134 13.04 16.55 -15.52
C ASP A 134 12.70 16.12 -14.09
N LEU A 135 12.86 14.83 -13.78
CA LEU A 135 12.65 14.29 -12.44
C LEU A 135 13.71 14.82 -11.47
N PHE A 136 14.96 14.89 -11.91
CA PHE A 136 16.06 15.47 -11.13
C PHE A 136 15.81 16.95 -10.82
N ARG A 137 15.37 17.74 -11.81
CA ARG A 137 15.04 19.15 -11.61
C ARG A 137 13.89 19.32 -10.62
N LEU A 138 12.81 18.53 -10.78
CA LEU A 138 11.70 18.52 -9.82
C LEU A 138 12.17 18.18 -8.40
N MET A 139 13.05 17.18 -8.28
CA MET A 139 13.62 16.78 -6.99
C MET A 139 14.41 17.92 -6.36
N MET A 140 15.31 18.55 -7.09
CA MET A 140 16.10 19.68 -6.59
C MET A 140 15.25 20.90 -6.21
N ASP A 141 14.21 21.20 -6.99
CA ASP A 141 13.28 22.28 -6.68
C ASP A 141 12.53 22.00 -5.39
N LYS A 142 11.94 20.80 -5.23
CA LYS A 142 11.25 20.42 -3.98
C LYS A 142 12.19 20.34 -2.79
N ARG A 143 13.42 19.89 -3.01
CA ARG A 143 14.47 19.80 -1.99
C ARG A 143 14.80 21.18 -1.44
N ARG A 144 14.91 22.20 -2.30
CA ARG A 144 15.14 23.60 -1.90
C ARG A 144 14.06 24.14 -0.96
N TRP A 145 12.84 23.63 -1.07
CA TRP A 145 11.71 23.99 -0.21
C TRP A 145 11.53 23.03 0.99
N GLY A 146 12.40 22.03 1.16
CA GLY A 146 12.29 21.05 2.25
C GLY A 146 11.15 20.06 2.09
N VAL A 147 10.63 19.84 0.87
CA VAL A 147 9.46 18.99 0.61
C VAL A 147 9.75 17.86 -0.39
N ALA A 148 11.01 17.51 -0.58
CA ALA A 148 11.39 16.35 -1.37
C ALA A 148 11.22 15.07 -0.53
N GLN A 149 10.22 14.27 -0.87
CA GLN A 149 9.96 12.98 -0.23
C GLN A 149 10.26 11.83 -1.19
N LEU A 150 11.04 10.85 -0.72
CA LEU A 150 11.17 9.54 -1.34
C LEU A 150 10.09 8.63 -0.78
N GLN A 151 9.64 7.70 -1.61
CA GLN A 151 8.72 6.65 -1.21
C GLN A 151 9.48 5.32 -1.21
N VAL A 152 9.53 4.68 -0.04
CA VAL A 152 10.13 3.36 0.17
C VAL A 152 9.02 2.34 0.32
N GLU A 153 8.98 1.40 -0.60
CA GLU A 153 8.11 0.23 -0.53
C GLU A 153 8.92 -0.95 0.01
N PHE A 154 8.38 -1.65 0.99
CA PHE A 154 8.98 -2.83 1.61
C PHE A 154 7.92 -3.88 1.93
N GLY A 155 8.09 -5.08 1.38
CA GLY A 155 7.25 -6.23 1.71
C GLY A 155 7.78 -6.99 2.92
N LEU A 156 6.93 -7.33 3.87
CA LEU A 156 7.27 -8.18 5.01
C LEU A 156 6.14 -9.16 5.33
N ALA A 157 6.47 -10.45 5.27
CA ALA A 157 5.52 -11.57 5.38
C ALA A 157 4.31 -11.39 4.42
N TRP A 158 3.12 -11.16 4.95
CA TRP A 158 1.86 -10.90 4.22
C TRP A 158 1.51 -9.42 4.14
N ASP A 159 2.32 -8.54 4.73
CA ASP A 159 2.11 -7.10 4.77
C ASP A 159 3.03 -6.37 3.77
N SER A 160 2.56 -5.23 3.30
CA SER A 160 3.35 -4.30 2.48
C SER A 160 3.34 -2.95 3.15
N PHE A 161 4.52 -2.36 3.27
CA PHE A 161 4.72 -1.08 3.93
C PHE A 161 5.11 -0.06 2.87
N LEU A 162 4.44 1.08 2.90
CA LEU A 162 4.74 2.23 2.05
C LEU A 162 5.09 3.40 2.95
N CYS A 163 6.31 3.88 2.81
CA CYS A 163 6.91 4.86 3.69
C CYS A 163 7.33 6.09 2.90
N ASP A 164 6.80 7.26 3.25
CA ASP A 164 7.31 8.52 2.73
C ASP A 164 8.39 9.04 3.69
N ILE A 165 9.60 9.22 3.18
CA ILE A 165 10.77 9.73 3.92
C ILE A 165 11.25 11.02 3.26
N GLU A 166 11.56 12.03 4.06
CA GLU A 166 12.16 13.25 3.52
C GLU A 166 13.60 13.02 3.11
N LEU A 167 14.00 13.56 1.96
CA LEU A 167 15.32 13.37 1.39
C LEU A 167 16.43 13.99 2.27
N ASP A 168 16.13 15.08 2.96
CA ASP A 168 17.08 15.82 3.84
C ASP A 168 16.69 15.79 5.32
N GLY A 169 15.67 15.00 5.69
CA GLY A 169 15.07 14.97 7.02
C GLY A 169 15.05 13.59 7.65
N THR A 170 14.84 13.53 8.96
CA THR A 170 14.68 12.28 9.73
C THR A 170 13.22 12.07 10.06
N TYR A 171 12.56 11.11 9.41
CA TYR A 171 11.17 10.73 9.73
C TYR A 171 10.93 9.23 9.59
N ALA A 172 9.94 8.74 10.36
CA ALA A 172 9.52 7.35 10.46
C ALA A 172 8.19 7.13 9.71
N CYS A 173 7.98 5.91 9.18
CA CYS A 173 6.77 5.57 8.45
C CYS A 173 5.51 5.63 9.32
N PRO A 174 4.37 6.08 8.78
CA PRO A 174 3.07 5.72 9.35
C PRO A 174 2.85 4.21 9.20
N SER A 175 2.17 3.61 10.18
CA SER A 175 1.92 2.16 10.30
C SER A 175 1.36 1.50 9.03
N ALA A 176 1.57 0.18 8.91
CA ALA A 176 1.10 -0.68 7.81
C ALA A 176 -0.28 -0.25 7.28
N THR A 177 -0.36 0.11 6.00
CA THR A 177 -1.64 0.17 5.31
C THR A 177 -1.95 -1.25 4.86
N SER A 178 -2.77 -1.97 5.62
CA SER A 178 -3.33 -3.23 5.13
C SER A 178 -4.07 -2.94 3.81
N PRO A 179 -3.86 -3.75 2.74
CA PRO A 179 -4.62 -3.57 1.52
C PRO A 179 -6.11 -3.79 1.83
N PRO A 180 -7.03 -2.99 1.25
CA PRO A 180 -8.45 -3.28 1.35
C PRO A 180 -8.70 -4.62 0.67
N LEU A 181 -9.00 -5.65 1.47
CA LEU A 181 -9.62 -6.86 0.96
C LEU A 181 -10.94 -6.44 0.31
N TYR A 182 -11.02 -6.65 -1.00
CA TYR A 182 -12.13 -6.34 -1.91
C TYR A 182 -12.25 -4.88 -2.41
N GLY A 183 -11.68 -4.68 -3.60
CA GLY A 183 -12.39 -4.12 -4.76
C GLY A 183 -13.10 -2.79 -4.58
N THR A 184 -12.39 -1.68 -4.83
CA THR A 184 -12.99 -0.55 -5.54
C THR A 184 -12.03 -0.08 -6.63
N VAL A 185 -12.38 -0.41 -7.87
CA VAL A 185 -11.83 0.25 -9.06
C VAL A 185 -12.16 1.73 -8.92
N ARG A 186 -11.14 2.56 -8.67
CA ARG A 186 -11.29 4.02 -8.73
C ARG A 186 -11.34 4.40 -10.21
N THR A 187 -12.49 4.25 -10.84
CA THR A 187 -12.75 4.79 -12.18
C THR A 187 -12.53 6.29 -12.15
N GLY A 188 -11.62 6.76 -13.00
CA GLY A 188 -11.29 8.17 -13.17
C GLY A 188 -12.51 9.01 -13.49
N GLY A 189 -12.80 9.98 -12.63
CA GLY A 189 -13.74 11.05 -12.90
C GLY A 189 -13.01 12.25 -13.48
N ALA A 190 -12.78 12.24 -14.81
CA ALA A 190 -12.44 13.44 -15.54
C ALA A 190 -13.64 14.40 -15.51
N ARG A 191 -13.55 15.53 -14.79
CA ARG A 191 -14.45 16.67 -15.02
C ARG A 191 -13.92 17.49 -16.17
N VAL A 192 -14.34 17.11 -17.37
CA VAL A 192 -14.45 18.01 -18.52
C VAL A 192 -15.66 18.90 -18.29
N GLY A 193 -15.43 20.21 -18.15
CA GLY A 193 -16.46 21.23 -18.21
C GLY A 193 -16.01 22.30 -19.18
N ALA A 194 -16.31 22.13 -20.47
CA ALA A 194 -16.07 23.11 -21.52
C ALA A 194 -17.35 23.42 -22.28
N ARG A 195 -17.48 24.70 -22.65
CA ARG A 195 -18.40 25.40 -23.59
C ARG A 195 -19.45 26.30 -22.93
N GLY A 196 -19.59 27.57 -23.30
CA GLY A 196 -18.83 28.36 -24.29
C GLY A 196 -19.57 29.61 -24.79
N ARG A 197 -18.82 30.48 -25.51
CA ARG A 197 -19.22 31.43 -26.59
C ARG A 197 -20.18 32.58 -26.19
N THR A 198 -20.11 33.83 -26.66
CA THR A 198 -19.53 34.62 -27.79
C THR A 198 -19.65 36.10 -27.32
N GLY A 199 -18.77 37.08 -27.57
CA GLY A 199 -18.34 37.66 -28.85
C GLY A 199 -18.37 39.21 -28.75
N GLY A 200 -17.49 39.92 -29.47
CA GLY A 200 -17.61 41.37 -29.74
C GLY A 200 -16.43 42.25 -29.27
N GLY A 201 -15.55 42.65 -30.20
CA GLY A 201 -14.60 43.77 -30.04
C GLY A 201 -15.30 45.15 -30.08
N PRO A 202 -14.62 46.31 -30.26
CA PRO A 202 -13.35 46.47 -30.98
C PRO A 202 -12.29 47.44 -30.35
N MET A 203 -11.05 47.30 -30.85
CA MET A 203 -10.16 48.36 -31.36
C MET A 203 -9.92 49.64 -30.54
N ALA A 204 -8.69 49.79 -30.00
CA ALA A 204 -8.04 51.08 -29.86
C ALA A 204 -6.52 50.95 -30.08
N GLN A 205 -6.07 51.57 -31.15
CA GLN A 205 -4.71 51.78 -31.61
C GLN A 205 -4.18 53.09 -31.00
N ARG A 206 -2.94 53.13 -30.50
CA ARG A 206 -1.99 54.28 -30.39
C ARG A 206 -0.96 53.96 -29.29
N VAL A 207 0.33 54.32 -29.32
CA VAL A 207 1.25 54.92 -30.28
C VAL A 207 2.65 54.67 -29.69
N ASN A 208 3.62 54.38 -30.54
CA ASN A 208 5.05 54.34 -30.20
C ASN A 208 5.52 55.67 -29.59
N LYS A 209 6.46 55.61 -28.64
CA LYS A 209 7.72 56.37 -28.77
C LYS A 209 8.80 55.80 -27.85
N SER A 210 9.89 55.37 -28.50
CA SER A 210 11.23 55.24 -27.94
C SER A 210 11.85 56.64 -27.84
N LYS A 211 12.33 57.01 -26.65
CA LYS A 211 13.71 57.44 -26.36
C LYS A 211 13.86 57.71 -24.88
#